data_AF-G4Z197-F1
#
_entry.id   AF-G4Z197-F1
#
_cell.length_a   1.000
_cell.length_b   1.000
_cell.length_c   1.000
_cell.angle_alpha   90.00
_cell.angle_beta   90.00
_cell.angle_gamma   90.00
#
_symmetry.space_group_name_H-M   'P 1'
#
loop_
_entity.id
_entity.type
_entity.pdbx_description
1 polymer ?
#
loop_
_entity_poly.entity_id
_entity_poly.type
_entity_poly.pdbx_seq_one_letter_code
_entity_poly.pdbx_strand_id
1 'polypeptide(L)'
;TLASMLRAKYMTRRTTPEVVDLLNARRQMRGERLLEYAQSLREIAEQGDISEDWLVSAFLKGMSSPMGATHVRAHRLRTLDEAVNLAIPHVGDYG
;
A
#
# COMPACT_ATOMS: atom_id res chain seq x y z
N THR A 1 8.53 19.05 8.22
CA THR A 1 9.84 18.79 8.87
C THR A 1 10.96 18.99 7.85
N LEU A 2 12.23 19.04 8.24
CA LEU A 2 13.33 19.14 7.28
C LEU A 2 13.29 18.02 6.23
N ALA A 3 12.92 16.81 6.64
CA ALA A 3 12.74 15.66 5.76
C ALA A 3 11.70 15.91 4.65
N SER A 4 10.57 16.54 4.97
CA SER A 4 9.54 16.84 3.95
C SER A 4 10.00 17.89 2.94
N MET A 5 10.78 18.89 3.38
CA MET A 5 11.36 19.91 2.49
C MET A 5 12.42 19.32 1.56
N LEU A 6 13.29 18.44 2.08
CA LEU A 6 14.29 17.75 1.27
C LEU A 6 13.64 16.81 0.25
N ARG A 7 12.57 16.07 0.61
CA ARG A 7 11.80 15.29 -0.36
C ARG A 7 11.20 16.16 -1.45
N ALA A 8 10.55 17.27 -1.10
CA ALA A 8 9.96 18.16 -2.09
C ALA A 8 10.99 18.75 -3.06
N LYS A 9 12.22 19.03 -2.59
CA LYS A 9 13.28 19.62 -3.40
C LYS A 9 14.02 18.60 -4.29
N TYR A 10 14.17 17.37 -3.82
CA TYR A 10 15.05 16.38 -4.46
C TYR A 10 14.35 15.13 -4.99
N MET A 11 13.06 14.92 -4.71
CA MET A 11 12.29 13.85 -5.37
C MET A 11 11.67 14.34 -6.66
N THR A 12 11.97 13.63 -7.75
CA THR A 12 11.25 13.78 -9.01
C THR A 12 9.83 13.27 -8.82
N ARG A 13 8.84 14.17 -8.93
CA ARG A 13 7.42 13.78 -8.98
C ARG A 13 7.20 12.91 -10.22
N ARG A 14 6.59 11.74 -10.01
CA ARG A 14 6.12 10.85 -11.07
C ARG A 14 4.69 11.24 -11.46
N THR A 15 4.31 10.88 -12.67
CA THR A 15 2.93 11.04 -13.13
C THR A 15 2.03 10.04 -12.43
N THR A 16 0.74 10.34 -12.32
CA THR A 16 -0.24 9.42 -11.70
C THR A 16 -0.23 8.02 -12.34
N PRO A 17 -0.19 7.86 -13.69
CA PRO A 17 -0.10 6.53 -14.31
C PRO A 17 1.16 5.75 -13.91
N GLU A 18 2.33 6.39 -13.90
CA GLU A 18 3.58 5.72 -13.50
C GLU A 18 3.51 5.21 -12.06
N VAL A 19 2.94 6.00 -11.16
CA VAL A 19 2.78 5.60 -9.75
C VAL A 19 1.77 4.46 -9.61
N VAL A 20 0.66 4.50 -10.35
CA VAL A 20 -0.33 3.42 -10.37
C VAL A 20 0.28 2.11 -10.90
N ASP A 21 1.11 2.16 -11.94
CA ASP A 21 1.80 0.97 -12.47
C ASP A 21 2.74 0.36 -11.43
N LEU A 22 3.48 1.19 -10.71
CA LEU A 22 4.36 0.74 -9.61
C LEU A 22 3.56 0.12 -8.46
N LEU A 23 2.44 0.72 -8.08
CA LEU A 23 1.55 0.18 -7.05
C LEU A 23 0.98 -1.19 -7.47
N ASN A 24 0.55 -1.35 -8.72
CA ASN A 24 0.02 -2.61 -9.23
C ASN A 24 1.11 -3.70 -9.35
N ALA A 25 2.35 -3.32 -9.64
CA ALA A 25 3.48 -4.24 -9.71
C ALA A 25 3.98 -4.71 -8.33
N ARG A 26 3.73 -3.92 -7.27
CA ARG A 26 4.28 -4.17 -5.93
C ARG A 26 3.48 -5.24 -5.18
N ARG A 27 4.02 -6.46 -5.14
CA ARG A 27 3.48 -7.62 -4.39
C ARG A 27 4.15 -7.76 -3.04
N GLN A 28 3.43 -8.21 -2.00
CA GLN A 28 4.03 -8.57 -0.72
C GLN A 28 5.10 -9.66 -0.92
N MET A 29 6.32 -9.41 -0.42
CA MET A 29 7.43 -10.33 -0.58
C MET A 29 7.37 -11.46 0.46
N ARG A 30 8.01 -12.59 0.17
CA ARG A 30 8.11 -13.70 1.14
C ARG A 30 8.82 -13.22 2.41
N GLY A 31 8.14 -13.33 3.55
CA GLY A 31 8.66 -12.90 4.85
C GLY A 31 8.53 -11.40 5.13
N GLU A 32 7.89 -10.63 4.25
CA GLU A 32 7.57 -9.23 4.50
C GLU A 32 6.28 -9.12 5.33
N ARG A 33 6.31 -8.30 6.38
CA ARG A 33 5.12 -8.05 7.21
C ARG A 33 4.13 -7.14 6.49
N LEU A 34 2.84 -7.30 6.75
CA LEU A 34 1.77 -6.49 6.16
C LEU A 34 1.96 -4.98 6.44
N LEU A 35 2.48 -4.63 7.62
CA LEU A 35 2.82 -3.23 7.95
C LEU A 35 3.96 -2.68 7.08
N GLU A 36 5.00 -3.48 6.84
CA GLU A 36 6.15 -3.10 6.00
C GLU A 36 5.76 -3.00 4.52
N TYR A 37 4.91 -3.93 4.09
CA TYR A 37 4.33 -3.91 2.75
C TYR A 37 3.47 -2.67 2.53
N ALA A 38 2.57 -2.34 3.45
CA ALA A 38 1.75 -1.14 3.39
C ALA A 38 2.59 0.14 3.40
N GLN A 39 3.66 0.18 4.21
CA GLN A 39 4.60 1.30 4.22
C GLN A 39 5.30 1.47 2.86
N SER A 40 5.71 0.37 2.21
CA SER A 40 6.28 0.42 0.87
C SER A 40 5.30 1.00 -0.16
N LEU A 41 4.00 0.70 -0.06
CA LEU A 41 2.98 1.26 -0.94
C LEU A 41 2.82 2.77 -0.74
N ARG A 42 2.91 3.25 0.51
CA ARG A 42 2.91 4.69 0.82
C ARG A 42 4.09 5.42 0.20
N GLU A 43 5.29 4.84 0.29
CA GLU A 43 6.50 5.42 -0.29
C GLU A 43 6.43 5.54 -1.82
N ILE A 44 5.70 4.62 -2.47
CA ILE A 44 5.38 4.73 -3.90
C ILE A 44 4.38 5.87 -4.13
N ALA A 45 3.29 5.92 -3.36
CA ALA A 45 2.27 6.95 -3.48
C ALA A 45 2.78 8.37 -3.21
N GLU A 46 3.76 8.55 -2.30
CA GLU A 46 4.40 9.85 -2.01
C GLU A 46 5.06 10.48 -3.25
N GLN A 47 5.34 9.70 -4.30
CA GLN A 47 5.96 10.18 -5.53
C GLN A 47 4.96 10.82 -6.50
N GLY A 48 3.66 10.71 -6.24
CA GLY A 48 2.59 11.28 -7.07
C GLY A 48 1.41 11.77 -6.23
N ASP A 49 0.31 12.10 -6.90
CA ASP A 49 -0.96 12.43 -6.26
C ASP A 49 -1.90 11.22 -6.37
N ILE A 50 -1.92 10.40 -5.32
CA ILE A 50 -2.61 9.10 -5.28
C ILE A 50 -3.60 9.10 -4.12
N SER A 51 -4.84 8.70 -4.39
CA SER A 51 -5.87 8.53 -3.37
C SER A 51 -5.73 7.20 -2.60
N GLU A 52 -6.34 7.16 -1.41
CA GLU A 52 -6.40 5.95 -0.58
C GLU A 52 -7.02 4.75 -1.30
N ASP A 53 -8.01 4.97 -2.19
CA ASP A 53 -8.65 3.88 -2.95
C ASP A 53 -7.63 3.08 -3.79
N TRP A 54 -6.63 3.75 -4.36
CA TRP A 54 -5.56 3.10 -5.10
C TRP A 54 -4.63 2.31 -4.18
N LEU A 55 -4.32 2.85 -3.00
CA LEU A 55 -3.50 2.16 -1.99
C LEU A 55 -4.19 0.91 -1.45
N VAL A 56 -5.48 1.01 -1.10
CA VAL A 56 -6.30 -0.12 -0.66
C VAL A 56 -6.37 -1.18 -1.77
N SER A 57 -6.63 -0.77 -3.01
CA SER A 57 -6.68 -1.68 -4.16
C SER A 57 -5.35 -2.40 -4.38
N ALA A 58 -4.23 -1.68 -4.32
CA ALA A 58 -2.89 -2.24 -4.47
C ALA A 58 -2.57 -3.23 -3.36
N PHE A 59 -2.82 -2.87 -2.10
CA PHE A 59 -2.62 -3.73 -0.94
C PHE A 59 -3.37 -5.05 -1.10
N LEU A 60 -4.68 -5.00 -1.37
CA LEU A 60 -5.51 -6.21 -1.52
C LEU A 60 -5.13 -7.06 -2.73
N LYS A 61 -4.64 -6.47 -3.82
CA LYS A 61 -4.19 -7.22 -5.01
C LYS A 61 -2.82 -7.86 -4.79
N GLY A 62 -1.96 -7.23 -4.01
CA GLY A 62 -0.58 -7.66 -3.84
C GLY A 62 -0.29 -8.49 -2.60
N MET A 63 -1.22 -8.59 -1.63
CA MET A 63 -1.14 -9.50 -0.48
C MET A 63 -0.77 -10.94 -0.88
N SER A 64 0.06 -11.59 -0.06
CA SER A 64 0.47 -12.99 -0.22
C SER A 64 -0.68 -13.99 -0.08
N SER A 65 -1.71 -13.64 0.71
CA SER A 65 -2.85 -14.49 1.04
C SER A 65 -4.13 -14.06 0.30
N PRO A 66 -4.52 -14.78 -0.78
CA PRO A 66 -5.71 -14.45 -1.56
C PRO A 66 -7.01 -14.60 -0.77
N MET A 67 -7.07 -15.56 0.17
CA MET A 67 -8.22 -15.73 1.05
C MET A 67 -8.34 -14.56 2.02
N GLY A 68 -7.23 -14.14 2.62
CA GLY A 68 -7.18 -12.93 3.47
C GLY A 68 -7.65 -11.68 2.74
N ALA A 69 -7.10 -11.45 1.55
CA ALA A 69 -7.49 -10.33 0.71
C ALA A 69 -8.98 -10.33 0.36
N THR A 70 -9.57 -11.51 0.15
CA THR A 70 -11.01 -11.65 -0.15
C THR A 70 -11.88 -11.30 1.05
N HIS A 71 -11.49 -11.76 2.25
CA HIS A 71 -12.18 -11.41 3.48
C HIS A 71 -12.12 -9.91 3.77
N VAL A 72 -10.93 -9.32 3.64
CA VAL A 72 -10.71 -7.88 3.87
C VAL A 72 -11.52 -7.05 2.86
N ARG A 73 -11.58 -7.47 1.59
CA ARG A 73 -12.37 -6.81 0.53
C ARG A 73 -13.88 -6.81 0.79
N ALA A 74 -14.41 -7.75 1.57
CA ALA A 74 -15.83 -7.75 1.94
C ALA A 74 -16.22 -6.53 2.80
N HIS A 75 -15.23 -5.85 3.38
CA HIS A 75 -15.40 -4.65 4.16
C HIS A 75 -15.20 -3.42 3.26
N ARG A 76 -16.07 -2.40 3.38
CA ARG A 76 -15.95 -1.13 2.65
C ARG A 76 -14.86 -0.25 3.28
N LEU A 77 -13.61 -0.63 3.04
CA LEU A 77 -12.43 0.04 3.54
C LEU A 77 -12.20 1.35 2.78
N ARG A 78 -11.86 2.40 3.50
CA ARG A 78 -11.62 3.74 2.93
C ARG A 78 -10.17 4.17 2.99
N THR A 79 -9.36 3.48 3.81
CA THR A 79 -7.94 3.80 4.00
C THR A 79 -7.09 2.54 4.04
N LEU A 80 -5.81 2.70 3.69
CA LEU A 80 -4.82 1.62 3.80
C LEU A 80 -4.66 1.15 5.25
N ASP A 81 -4.73 2.06 6.23
CA ASP A 81 -4.65 1.69 7.65
C ASP A 81 -5.81 0.80 8.09
N GLU A 82 -7.04 1.10 7.67
CA GLU A 82 -8.20 0.23 7.94
C GLU A 82 -7.97 -1.16 7.34
N ALA A 83 -7.44 -1.24 6.11
CA ALA A 83 -7.18 -2.51 5.45
C ALA A 83 -6.13 -3.35 6.20
N VAL A 84 -5.04 -2.72 6.65
CA VAL A 84 -3.96 -3.40 7.41
C VAL A 84 -4.46 -3.86 8.78
N ASN A 85 -5.14 -2.98 9.52
CA ASN A 85 -5.67 -3.28 10.85
C ASN A 85 -6.72 -4.39 10.82
N LEU A 86 -7.48 -4.51 9.73
CA LEU A 86 -8.41 -5.61 9.52
C LEU A 86 -7.71 -6.90 9.09
N ALA A 87 -6.66 -6.81 8.26
CA ALA A 87 -5.95 -7.98 7.73
C ALA A 87 -5.18 -8.73 8.82
N ILE A 88 -4.37 -8.03 9.62
CA ILE A 88 -3.44 -8.64 10.59
C ILE A 88 -4.13 -9.63 11.55
N PRO A 89 -5.28 -9.30 12.18
CA PRO A 89 -5.96 -10.25 13.06
C PRO A 89 -6.48 -11.52 12.35
N HIS A 90 -6.76 -11.44 11.05
CA HIS A 90 -7.38 -12.54 10.30
C HIS A 90 -6.37 -13.47 9.64
N VAL A 91 -5.25 -12.92 9.18
CA VAL A 91 -4.23 -13.67 8.43
C VAL A 91 -2.83 -13.62 9.04
N GLY A 92 -2.69 -12.94 10.17
CA GLY A 92 -1.41 -12.73 10.82
C GLY A 92 -0.56 -11.66 10.13
N ASP A 93 0.60 -11.38 10.72
CA ASP A 93 1.51 -10.34 10.25
C ASP A 93 2.07 -10.58 8.85
N TYR A 94 2.05 -11.81 8.36
CA TYR A 94 2.71 -12.20 7.11
C TYR A 94 1.74 -12.56 5.98
N GLY A 95 0.43 -12.48 6.21
CA GLY A 95 -0.59 -12.78 5.19
C GLY A 95 -0.74 -14.26 4.88
#